data_AF-A0A820FPH1-F1
#
_entry.id   AF-A0A820FPH1-F1
#
_cell.length_a   1.000
_cell.length_b   1.000
_cell.length_c   1.000
_cell.angle_alpha   90.00
_cell.angle_beta   90.00
_cell.angle_gamma   90.00
#
_symmetry.space_group_name_H-M   'P 1'
#
loop_
_entity.id
_entity.type
_entity.pdbx_description
1 polymer ?
#
loop_
_entity_poly.entity_id
_entity_poly.type
_entity_poly.pdbx_seq_one_letter_code
_entity_poly.pdbx_strand_id
1 'polypeptide(L)'
;LIAKANRAGLPVAIYRLGSMCSDSKTGSCNPFDINTIIVATSLKTGCYPIGALDTKLNTLPINFAAESIVHLSLMQPDVYGNVYHVIHPHGGLPFQNVITSANHLSIKMESVPFDEWKTRLVQQTLHGRSLESLNEFAMDSCFVKYSVLSCEKFYTIVSQQNIPAMDIAYVNMWLTFILKNVV
;
A
#
# COMPACT_ATOMS: atom_id res chain seq x y z
N LEU A 1 9.62 23.33 7.72
CA LEU A 1 9.01 24.54 7.13
C LEU A 1 7.54 24.69 7.53
N ILE A 2 6.66 23.75 7.15
CA ILE A 2 5.20 23.82 7.40
C ILE A 2 4.83 23.98 8.88
N ALA A 3 5.45 23.22 9.78
CA ALA A 3 5.22 23.37 11.23
C ALA A 3 5.63 24.75 11.78
N LYS A 4 6.60 25.43 11.15
CA LYS A 4 7.01 26.79 11.54
C LYS A 4 5.98 27.82 11.06
N ALA A 5 5.42 27.64 9.86
CA ALA A 5 4.34 28.48 9.34
C ALA A 5 3.08 28.39 10.22
N ASN A 6 2.72 27.17 10.64
CA ASN A 6 1.62 26.97 11.60
C ASN A 6 1.85 27.75 12.91
N ARG A 7 3.05 27.66 13.50
CA ARG A 7 3.41 28.44 14.71
C ARG A 7 3.41 29.97 14.49
N ALA A 8 3.51 30.42 13.26
CA ALA A 8 3.44 31.83 12.89
C ALA A 8 1.99 32.31 12.60
N GLY A 9 0.99 31.45 12.81
CA GLY A 9 -0.43 31.80 12.65
C GLY A 9 -1.03 31.48 11.29
N LEU A 10 -0.31 30.81 10.38
CA LEU A 10 -0.90 30.35 9.13
C LEU A 10 -1.81 29.14 9.36
N PRO A 11 -3.03 29.10 8.78
CA PRO A 11 -3.93 27.96 8.87
C PRO A 11 -3.35 26.80 8.06
N VAL A 12 -2.85 25.78 8.77
CA VAL A 12 -2.11 24.66 8.18
C VAL A 12 -2.61 23.35 8.75
N ALA A 13 -2.84 22.35 7.89
CA ALA A 13 -3.01 20.96 8.28
C ALA A 13 -1.90 20.10 7.64
N ILE A 14 -1.39 19.11 8.37
CA ILE A 14 -0.36 18.20 7.87
C ILE A 14 -0.94 16.80 7.75
N TYR A 15 -1.04 16.28 6.53
CA TYR A 15 -1.42 14.90 6.26
C TYR A 15 -0.15 14.09 5.95
N ARG A 16 0.16 13.11 6.80
CA ARG A 16 1.27 12.18 6.57
C ARG A 16 0.70 10.88 6.02
N LEU A 17 0.95 10.66 4.75
CA LEU A 17 0.49 9.46 4.06
C LEU A 17 1.36 8.27 4.44
N GLY A 18 0.70 7.14 4.70
CA GLY A 18 1.32 5.83 4.63
C GLY A 18 1.54 5.37 3.20
N SER A 19 1.83 4.08 3.06
CA SER A 19 1.79 3.43 1.76
C SER A 19 0.35 3.36 1.25
N MET A 20 0.22 3.55 -0.06
CA MET A 20 -1.06 3.58 -0.76
C MET A 20 -1.11 2.47 -1.78
N CYS A 21 -2.26 1.83 -1.93
CA CYS A 21 -2.49 0.78 -2.93
C CYS A 21 -3.50 1.26 -3.96
N SER A 22 -3.92 0.34 -4.82
CA SER A 22 -4.82 0.61 -5.93
C SER A 22 -6.09 1.35 -5.54
N ASP A 23 -6.61 2.08 -6.51
CA ASP A 23 -7.98 2.58 -6.47
C ASP A 23 -8.96 1.41 -6.32
N SER A 24 -9.84 1.50 -5.32
CA SER A 24 -10.75 0.42 -4.95
C SER A 24 -11.89 0.16 -5.94
N LYS A 25 -12.04 1.01 -6.97
CA LYS A 25 -13.10 0.92 -7.98
C LYS A 25 -12.56 0.48 -9.34
N THR A 26 -11.28 0.72 -9.62
CA THR A 26 -10.67 0.46 -10.93
C THR A 26 -9.47 -0.49 -10.87
N GLY A 27 -8.87 -0.70 -9.70
CA GLY A 27 -7.61 -1.44 -9.55
C GLY A 27 -6.37 -0.64 -9.98
N SER A 28 -6.53 0.61 -10.44
CA SER A 28 -5.44 1.45 -10.92
C SER A 28 -4.45 1.77 -9.80
N CYS A 29 -3.16 1.58 -10.04
CA CYS A 29 -2.11 1.82 -9.05
C CYS A 29 -0.89 2.50 -9.69
N ASN A 30 -0.02 3.06 -8.86
CA ASN A 30 1.29 3.54 -9.30
C ASN A 30 2.20 2.32 -9.54
N PRO A 31 2.66 2.07 -10.77
CA PRO A 31 3.52 0.91 -11.08
C PRO A 31 4.88 0.93 -10.36
N PHE A 32 5.29 2.10 -9.86
CA PHE A 32 6.56 2.28 -9.15
C PHE A 32 6.40 2.27 -7.63
N ASP A 33 5.19 2.05 -7.10
CA ASP A 33 4.99 1.85 -5.67
C ASP A 33 5.60 0.50 -5.23
N ILE A 34 6.20 0.46 -4.04
CA ILE A 34 6.94 -0.72 -3.58
C ILE A 34 6.05 -1.96 -3.43
N ASN A 35 4.81 -1.81 -2.94
CA ASN A 35 3.88 -2.94 -2.83
C ASN A 35 3.45 -3.42 -4.23
N THR A 36 3.25 -2.48 -5.16
CA THR A 36 2.93 -2.80 -6.55
C THR A 36 4.08 -3.56 -7.21
N ILE A 37 5.32 -3.11 -7.01
CA ILE A 37 6.52 -3.80 -7.50
C ILE A 37 6.58 -5.22 -6.94
N ILE A 38 6.44 -5.40 -5.62
CA ILE A 38 6.50 -6.72 -4.97
C ILE A 38 5.44 -7.67 -5.49
N VAL A 39 4.20 -7.20 -5.62
CA VAL A 39 3.10 -8.02 -6.14
C VAL A 39 3.35 -8.35 -7.62
N ALA A 40 3.72 -7.37 -8.44
CA ALA A 40 4.00 -7.56 -9.86
C ALA A 40 5.17 -8.53 -10.09
N THR A 41 6.26 -8.41 -9.33
CA THR A 41 7.38 -9.35 -9.41
C THR A 41 6.97 -10.74 -8.98
N SER A 42 6.20 -10.87 -7.90
CA SER A 42 5.76 -12.18 -7.41
C SER A 42 4.87 -12.90 -8.43
N LEU A 43 3.99 -12.15 -9.11
CA LEU A 43 3.19 -12.68 -10.22
C LEU A 43 4.06 -13.07 -11.42
N LYS A 44 5.05 -12.24 -11.77
CA LYS A 44 5.94 -12.47 -12.91
C LYS A 44 6.87 -13.67 -12.72
N THR A 45 7.44 -13.81 -11.53
CA THR A 45 8.36 -14.91 -11.20
C THR A 45 7.63 -16.17 -10.74
N GLY A 46 6.33 -16.07 -10.45
CA GLY A 46 5.55 -17.16 -9.89
C GLY A 46 6.04 -17.59 -8.51
N CYS A 47 6.58 -16.68 -7.69
CA CYS A 47 7.07 -17.03 -6.36
C CYS A 47 6.90 -15.91 -5.32
N TYR A 48 6.81 -16.29 -4.05
CA TYR A 48 6.74 -15.39 -2.90
C TYR A 48 7.59 -15.93 -1.72
N PRO A 49 8.01 -15.09 -0.76
CA PRO A 49 8.83 -15.57 0.35
C PRO A 49 7.98 -16.33 1.38
N ILE A 50 8.51 -17.42 1.95
CA ILE A 50 7.80 -18.32 2.89
C ILE A 50 7.08 -17.58 4.02
N GLY A 51 7.71 -16.56 4.60
CA GLY A 51 7.13 -15.79 5.70
C GLY A 51 6.00 -14.84 5.32
N ALA A 52 5.67 -14.67 4.03
CA ALA A 52 4.72 -13.66 3.58
C ALA A 52 3.26 -13.96 3.96
N LEU A 53 2.86 -15.23 4.11
CA LEU A 53 1.46 -15.58 4.36
C LEU A 53 0.94 -15.06 5.71
N ASP A 54 1.83 -14.92 6.69
CA ASP A 54 1.53 -14.38 8.02
C ASP A 54 1.63 -12.85 8.11
N THR A 55 1.71 -12.17 6.96
CA THR A 55 1.96 -10.74 6.88
C THR A 55 0.83 -10.02 6.14
N LYS A 56 0.83 -8.69 6.29
CA LYS A 56 -0.05 -7.80 5.54
C LYS A 56 0.80 -6.79 4.81
N LEU A 57 0.37 -6.43 3.60
CA LEU A 57 0.85 -5.24 2.93
C LEU A 57 0.23 -4.05 3.66
N ASN A 58 1.06 -3.27 4.37
CA ASN A 58 0.61 -2.11 5.12
C ASN A 58 0.22 -0.98 4.17
N THR A 59 -1.02 -1.01 3.68
CA THR A 59 -1.46 -0.13 2.61
C THR A 59 -2.92 0.30 2.77
N LEU A 60 -3.25 1.48 2.21
CA LEU A 60 -4.58 2.06 2.20
C LEU A 60 -5.01 2.36 0.75
N PRO A 61 -6.27 2.10 0.34
CA PRO A 61 -6.72 2.45 -1.01
C PRO A 61 -6.59 3.94 -1.29
N ILE A 62 -5.95 4.32 -2.40
CA ILE A 62 -5.59 5.70 -2.69
C ILE A 62 -6.80 6.64 -2.80
N ASN A 63 -7.90 6.16 -3.38
CA ASN A 63 -9.13 6.93 -3.53
C ASN A 63 -9.78 7.23 -2.18
N PHE A 64 -9.78 6.27 -1.26
CA PHE A 64 -10.26 6.52 0.10
C PHE A 64 -9.41 7.57 0.81
N ALA A 65 -8.08 7.48 0.71
CA ALA A 65 -7.18 8.46 1.32
C ALA A 65 -7.40 9.87 0.74
N ALA A 66 -7.48 9.99 -0.58
CA ALA A 66 -7.71 11.25 -1.29
C ALA A 66 -9.07 11.86 -0.94
N GLU A 67 -10.16 11.09 -1.05
CA GLU A 67 -11.52 11.53 -0.70
C GLU A 67 -11.60 11.99 0.77
N SER A 68 -10.94 11.26 1.68
CA SER A 68 -10.89 11.61 3.11
C SER A 68 -10.14 12.91 3.39
N ILE A 69 -9.01 13.15 2.71
CA ILE A 69 -8.24 14.39 2.87
C ILE A 69 -9.03 15.59 2.35
N VAL A 70 -9.68 15.45 1.19
CA VAL A 70 -10.55 16.50 0.64
C VAL A 70 -11.68 16.79 1.62
N HIS A 71 -12.37 15.76 2.11
CA HIS A 71 -13.44 15.90 3.09
C HIS A 71 -12.97 16.64 4.36
N LEU A 72 -11.82 16.23 4.93
CA LEU A 72 -11.22 16.88 6.09
C LEU A 72 -10.91 18.35 5.82
N SER A 73 -10.32 18.66 4.67
CA SER A 73 -9.92 20.04 4.35
C SER A 73 -11.10 21.00 4.18
N LEU A 74 -12.27 20.49 3.77
CA LEU A 74 -13.45 21.30 3.46
C LEU A 74 -14.43 21.45 4.62
N MET A 75 -14.54 20.45 5.50
CA MET A 75 -15.67 20.34 6.43
C MET A 75 -15.35 20.73 7.87
N GLN A 76 -14.11 21.07 8.20
CA GLN A 76 -13.67 21.17 9.60
C GLN A 76 -12.90 22.46 9.89
N PRO A 77 -13.50 23.42 10.64
CA PRO A 77 -12.80 24.63 11.11
C PRO A 77 -11.56 24.29 11.95
N ASP A 78 -11.63 23.18 12.69
CA ASP A 78 -10.59 22.75 13.64
C ASP A 78 -9.52 21.85 13.00
N VAL A 79 -9.50 21.69 11.68
CA VAL A 79 -8.46 20.88 10.99
C VAL A 79 -7.11 21.58 10.98
N TYR A 80 -7.08 22.91 11.09
CA TYR A 80 -5.83 23.66 11.17
C TYR A 80 -5.11 23.40 12.49
N GLY A 81 -3.78 23.45 12.46
CA GLY A 81 -2.92 23.15 13.60
C GLY A 81 -2.64 21.66 13.80
N ASN A 82 -3.36 20.77 13.12
CA ASN A 82 -3.31 19.34 13.35
C ASN A 82 -2.39 18.58 12.39
N VAL A 83 -1.94 17.41 12.86
CA VAL A 83 -1.20 16.40 12.10
C VAL A 83 -2.03 15.13 12.06
N TYR A 84 -2.31 14.61 10.86
CA TYR A 84 -3.08 13.41 10.63
C TYR A 84 -2.20 12.34 9.98
N HIS A 85 -2.17 11.14 10.54
CA HIS A 85 -1.56 9.97 9.92
C HIS A 85 -2.62 9.24 9.10
N VAL A 86 -2.50 9.30 7.78
CA VAL A 86 -3.43 8.68 6.83
C VAL A 86 -2.86 7.31 6.45
N ILE A 87 -3.08 6.36 7.34
CA ILE A 87 -2.58 4.97 7.26
C ILE A 87 -3.72 4.02 7.60
N HIS A 88 -3.61 2.76 7.20
CA HIS A 88 -4.59 1.75 7.57
C HIS A 88 -4.49 1.38 9.06
N PRO A 89 -5.61 1.32 9.84
CA PRO A 89 -5.57 1.14 11.28
C PRO A 89 -5.15 -0.27 11.71
N HIS A 90 -5.38 -1.27 10.86
CA HIS A 90 -5.10 -2.68 11.15
C HIS A 90 -4.07 -3.34 10.22
N GLY A 91 -3.16 -2.54 9.64
CA GLY A 91 -2.02 -3.04 8.86
C GLY A 91 -2.34 -3.46 7.42
N GLY A 92 -3.51 -3.13 6.89
CA GLY A 92 -3.79 -3.21 5.45
C GLY A 92 -4.25 -4.58 4.95
N LEU A 93 -3.74 -4.95 3.79
CA LEU A 93 -4.18 -6.08 2.97
C LEU A 93 -3.47 -7.38 3.36
N PRO A 94 -4.17 -8.46 3.74
CA PRO A 94 -3.54 -9.76 3.94
C PRO A 94 -2.83 -10.26 2.68
N PHE A 95 -1.54 -10.61 2.78
CA PHE A 95 -0.80 -11.10 1.62
C PHE A 95 -1.36 -12.42 1.09
N GLN A 96 -1.93 -13.25 1.97
CA GLN A 96 -2.67 -14.46 1.58
C GLN A 96 -3.75 -14.19 0.52
N ASN A 97 -4.40 -13.02 0.54
CA ASN A 97 -5.41 -12.67 -0.47
C ASN A 97 -4.77 -12.49 -1.85
N VAL A 98 -3.53 -11.99 -1.93
CA VAL A 98 -2.75 -11.91 -3.19
C VAL A 98 -2.55 -13.30 -3.77
N ILE A 99 -2.18 -14.29 -2.93
CA ILE A 99 -1.98 -15.68 -3.35
C ILE A 99 -3.28 -16.30 -3.85
N THR A 100 -4.36 -16.14 -3.08
CA THR A 100 -5.68 -16.67 -3.44
C THR A 100 -6.17 -16.07 -4.76
N SER A 101 -6.03 -14.75 -4.94
CA SER A 101 -6.38 -14.07 -6.19
C SER A 101 -5.52 -14.49 -7.37
N ALA A 102 -4.21 -14.67 -7.18
CA ALA A 102 -3.33 -15.18 -8.24
C ALA A 102 -3.75 -16.58 -8.69
N ASN A 103 -4.10 -17.47 -7.76
CA ASN A 103 -4.63 -18.79 -8.07
C ASN A 103 -5.96 -18.71 -8.85
N HIS A 104 -6.87 -17.79 -8.49
CA HIS A 104 -8.10 -17.54 -9.27
C HIS A 104 -7.81 -17.06 -10.69
N LEU A 105 -6.67 -16.37 -10.90
CA LEU A 105 -6.18 -15.95 -12.21
C LEU A 105 -5.31 -17.02 -12.90
N SER A 106 -5.31 -18.26 -12.39
CA SER A 106 -4.52 -19.40 -12.91
C SER A 106 -2.99 -19.19 -12.86
N ILE A 107 -2.51 -18.26 -12.04
CA ILE A 107 -1.09 -18.02 -11.79
C ILE A 107 -0.69 -18.84 -10.57
N LYS A 108 0.03 -19.94 -10.81
CA LYS A 108 0.60 -20.73 -9.72
C LYS A 108 1.79 -19.98 -9.15
N MET A 109 1.81 -19.84 -7.83
CA MET A 109 2.95 -19.25 -7.13
C MET A 109 3.53 -20.23 -6.10
N GLU A 110 4.84 -20.41 -6.13
CA GLU A 110 5.57 -21.22 -5.17
C GLU A 110 6.13 -20.38 -4.02
N SER A 111 6.23 -21.01 -2.86
CA SER A 111 6.84 -20.41 -1.68
C SER A 111 8.33 -20.74 -1.66
N VAL A 112 9.19 -19.73 -1.54
CA VAL A 112 10.66 -19.90 -1.56
C VAL A 112 11.33 -19.19 -0.37
N PRO A 113 12.56 -19.58 0.02
CA PRO A 113 13.34 -18.84 1.02
C PRO A 113 13.47 -17.36 0.67
N PHE A 114 13.55 -16.49 1.69
CA PHE A 114 13.56 -15.04 1.49
C PHE A 114 14.73 -14.57 0.61
N ASP A 115 15.94 -15.08 0.85
CA ASP A 115 17.12 -14.73 0.06
C ASP A 115 17.00 -15.17 -1.42
N GLU A 116 16.36 -16.31 -1.66
CA GLU A 116 16.07 -16.80 -3.00
C GLU A 116 15.05 -15.89 -3.69
N TRP A 117 13.94 -15.58 -3.02
CA TRP A 117 12.93 -14.65 -3.53
C TRP A 117 13.55 -13.30 -3.89
N LYS A 118 14.37 -12.75 -3.00
CA LYS A 118 15.09 -11.49 -3.20
C LYS A 118 16.01 -11.53 -4.41
N THR A 119 16.76 -12.61 -4.57
CA THR A 119 17.64 -12.80 -5.73
C THR A 119 16.85 -12.82 -7.04
N ARG A 120 15.73 -13.55 -7.07
CA ARG A 120 14.84 -13.59 -8.24
C ARG A 120 14.23 -12.22 -8.55
N LEU A 121 13.88 -11.46 -7.52
CA LEU A 121 13.28 -10.13 -7.62
C LEU A 121 14.23 -9.10 -8.23
N VAL A 122 15.46 -8.99 -7.73
CA VAL A 122 16.43 -7.98 -8.23
C VAL A 122 16.87 -8.24 -9.67
N GLN A 123 16.75 -9.49 -10.14
CA GLN A 123 17.01 -9.87 -11.54
C GLN A 123 15.86 -9.49 -12.49
N GLN A 124 14.72 -9.01 -11.98
CA GLN A 124 13.59 -8.63 -12.83
C GLN A 124 13.72 -7.21 -13.36
N THR A 125 13.03 -7.00 -14.48
CA THR A 125 12.72 -5.69 -15.03
C THR A 125 11.21 -5.52 -15.07
N LEU A 126 10.71 -4.41 -14.53
CA LEU A 126 9.32 -3.97 -14.63
C LEU A 126 9.28 -2.62 -15.33
N HIS A 127 8.41 -2.45 -16.33
CA HIS A 127 8.33 -1.21 -17.12
C HIS A 127 9.69 -0.71 -17.66
N GLY A 128 10.58 -1.61 -18.06
CA GLY A 128 11.92 -1.25 -18.56
C GLY A 128 12.89 -0.72 -17.49
N ARG A 129 12.55 -0.83 -16.20
CA ARG A 129 13.46 -0.51 -15.09
C ARG A 129 13.93 -1.78 -14.40
N SER A 130 15.25 -1.92 -14.26
CA SER A 130 15.86 -2.97 -13.44
C SER A 130 15.53 -2.75 -11.97
N LEU A 131 15.33 -3.84 -11.25
CA LEU A 131 15.06 -3.84 -9.82
C LEU A 131 16.31 -4.06 -8.97
N GLU A 132 17.50 -4.09 -9.58
CA GLU A 132 18.81 -4.23 -8.90
C GLU A 132 19.04 -3.19 -7.81
N SER A 133 18.45 -1.99 -7.96
CA SER A 133 18.61 -0.90 -6.99
C SER A 133 17.66 -0.97 -5.80
N LEU A 134 16.76 -1.97 -5.73
CA LEU A 134 15.90 -2.16 -4.56
C LEU A 134 16.76 -2.60 -3.38
N ASN A 135 16.93 -1.71 -2.42
CA ASN A 135 17.73 -1.99 -1.24
C ASN A 135 17.01 -2.98 -0.31
N GLU A 136 17.80 -3.70 0.50
CA GLU A 136 17.30 -4.62 1.53
C GLU A 136 16.27 -3.98 2.44
N PHE A 137 16.52 -2.72 2.83
CA PHE A 137 15.63 -1.98 3.70
C PHE A 137 14.20 -1.82 3.12
N ALA A 138 14.07 -1.54 1.83
CA ALA A 138 12.78 -1.43 1.17
C ALA A 138 12.04 -2.78 1.21
N MET A 139 12.75 -3.90 1.04
CA MET A 139 12.15 -5.23 1.02
C MET A 139 11.76 -5.73 2.40
N ASP A 140 12.59 -5.48 3.42
CA ASP A 140 12.27 -5.81 4.81
C ASP A 140 11.07 -5.00 5.32
N SER A 141 10.91 -3.77 4.82
CA SER A 141 9.79 -2.89 5.20
C SER A 141 8.43 -3.30 4.63
N CYS A 142 8.38 -4.24 3.68
CA CYS A 142 7.13 -4.64 3.02
C CYS A 142 6.36 -5.74 3.76
N PHE A 143 7.05 -6.50 4.61
CA PHE A 143 6.48 -7.57 5.41
C PHE A 143 6.38 -7.20 6.89
N VAL A 144 6.16 -5.90 7.15
CA VAL A 144 6.08 -5.35 8.52
C VAL A 144 4.82 -5.84 9.21
N LYS A 145 4.97 -6.36 10.43
CA LYS A 145 3.85 -6.85 11.23
C LYS A 145 2.97 -5.73 11.81
N TYR A 146 3.52 -4.53 12.09
CA TYR A 146 2.79 -3.42 12.73
C TYR A 146 3.34 -2.03 12.38
N SER A 147 2.45 -1.05 12.19
CA SER A 147 2.79 0.38 12.25
C SER A 147 2.87 0.83 13.71
N VAL A 148 3.92 1.56 14.09
CA VAL A 148 4.08 2.16 15.43
C VAL A 148 3.37 3.52 15.54
N LEU A 149 2.78 4.00 14.44
CA LEU A 149 2.13 5.30 14.38
C LEU A 149 0.63 5.19 14.67
N SER A 150 0.13 6.00 15.61
CA SER A 150 -1.31 6.15 15.85
C SER A 150 -1.96 6.95 14.71
N CYS A 151 -3.08 6.45 14.20
CA CYS A 151 -3.96 7.11 13.25
C CYS A 151 -5.31 7.52 13.87
N GLU A 152 -5.45 7.44 15.19
CA GLU A 152 -6.73 7.67 15.88
C GLU A 152 -7.32 9.04 15.55
N LYS A 153 -6.51 10.10 15.58
CA LYS A 153 -6.95 11.46 15.26
C LYS A 153 -7.51 11.61 13.83
N PHE A 154 -7.04 10.82 12.87
CA PHE A 154 -7.62 10.81 11.53
C PHE A 154 -9.01 10.13 11.56
N TYR A 155 -9.11 9.03 12.30
CA TYR A 155 -10.33 8.23 12.41
C TYR A 155 -11.37 8.74 13.41
N THR A 156 -11.07 9.79 14.20
CA THR A 156 -12.11 10.51 14.95
C THR A 156 -13.02 11.32 14.03
N ILE A 157 -12.57 11.62 12.81
CA ILE A 157 -13.32 12.44 11.85
C ILE A 157 -13.77 11.60 10.66
N VAL A 158 -12.88 10.73 10.16
CA VAL A 158 -13.19 9.82 9.05
C VAL A 158 -13.61 8.47 9.63
N SER A 159 -14.80 7.97 9.27
CA SER A 159 -15.23 6.66 9.74
C SER A 159 -14.35 5.53 9.19
N GLN A 160 -13.85 4.65 10.05
CA GLN A 160 -13.14 3.42 9.62
C GLN A 160 -14.03 2.50 8.79
N GLN A 161 -15.35 2.55 8.97
CA GLN A 161 -16.30 1.76 8.19
C GLN A 161 -16.34 2.15 6.71
N ASN A 162 -15.82 3.34 6.38
CA ASN A 162 -15.75 3.83 5.00
C ASN A 162 -14.50 3.32 4.27
N ILE A 163 -13.57 2.64 4.95
CA ILE A 163 -12.43 2.00 4.28
C ILE A 163 -13.00 0.91 3.36
N PRO A 164 -12.68 0.93 2.05
CA PRO A 164 -13.13 -0.11 1.13
C PRO A 164 -12.72 -1.50 1.62
N ALA A 165 -13.61 -2.47 1.47
CA ALA A 165 -13.29 -3.87 1.77
C ALA A 165 -12.13 -4.34 0.88
N MET A 166 -11.01 -4.70 1.52
CA MET A 166 -9.80 -5.19 0.86
C MET A 166 -9.83 -6.73 0.76
N ASP A 167 -10.93 -7.25 0.23
CA ASP A 167 -11.20 -8.67 0.07
C ASP A 167 -10.62 -9.23 -1.26
N ILE A 168 -10.99 -10.45 -1.60
CA ILE A 168 -10.55 -11.11 -2.85
C ILE A 168 -11.01 -10.36 -4.10
N ALA A 169 -12.18 -9.71 -4.08
CA ALA A 169 -12.67 -8.96 -5.23
C ALA A 169 -11.80 -7.71 -5.47
N TYR A 170 -11.48 -6.99 -4.40
CA TYR A 170 -10.54 -5.86 -4.44
C TYR A 170 -9.17 -6.29 -4.99
N VAL A 171 -8.62 -7.39 -4.46
CA VAL A 171 -7.30 -7.89 -4.89
C VAL A 171 -7.35 -8.34 -6.34
N ASN A 172 -8.40 -9.03 -6.80
CA ASN A 172 -8.55 -9.44 -8.19
C ASN A 172 -8.50 -8.25 -9.15
N MET A 173 -9.16 -7.13 -8.81
CA MET A 173 -9.10 -5.91 -9.62
C MET A 173 -7.69 -5.35 -9.69
N TRP A 174 -7.00 -5.29 -8.55
CA TRP A 174 -5.62 -4.82 -8.48
C TRP A 174 -4.67 -5.71 -9.30
N LEU A 175 -4.74 -7.03 -9.15
CA LEU A 175 -3.88 -7.96 -9.89
C LEU A 175 -4.18 -7.92 -11.39
N THR A 176 -5.46 -7.80 -11.77
CA THR A 176 -5.86 -7.65 -13.18
C THR A 176 -5.25 -6.37 -13.79
N PHE A 177 -5.23 -5.27 -13.04
CA PHE A 177 -4.59 -4.04 -13.49
C PHE A 177 -3.08 -4.22 -13.63
N ILE A 178 -2.42 -4.83 -12.64
CA ILE A 178 -0.98 -5.12 -12.65
C ILE A 178 -0.61 -5.96 -13.87
N LEU A 179 -1.31 -7.06 -14.12
CA LEU A 179 -1.02 -7.97 -15.23
C LEU A 179 -1.21 -7.33 -16.61
N LYS A 180 -2.13 -6.36 -16.73
CA LYS A 180 -2.39 -5.69 -18.01
C LYS A 180 -1.44 -4.52 -18.29
N ASN A 181 -0.94 -3.87 -17.24
CA ASN A 181 -0.27 -2.59 -17.38
C ASN A 181 1.16 -2.58 -16.86
N VAL A 182 1.56 -3.52 -15.99
CA VAL A 182 2.82 -3.46 -15.22
C VAL A 182 3.79 -4.59 -15.54
N VAL A 183 3.27 -5.81 -15.61
CA VAL A 183 4.03 -7.03 -15.93
C VAL A 183 4.23 -7.14 -17.43
#